data_AF-A0A7C2LV52-F1
#
_entry.id   AF-A0A7C2LV52-F1
#
_cell.length_a   1.000
_cell.length_b   1.000
_cell.length_c   1.000
_cell.angle_alpha   90.00
_cell.angle_beta   90.00
_cell.angle_gamma   90.00
#
_symmetry.space_group_name_H-M   'P 1'
#
loop_
_entity.id
_entity.type
_entity.pdbx_description
1 polymer ?
#
loop_
_entity_poly.entity_id
_entity_poly.type
_entity_poly.pdbx_seq_one_letter_code
_entity_poly.pdbx_strand_id
1 'polypeptide(L)'
;MQHLVRLIFAAIVAVAITHVPGVATAQQSVKQVKLTDKQIEGFIAAQKDMATVAEKMQGNSDKPDPKIQAELESIAKKHGFGSFQEYDDVAANISMIMAGIDPQTKAFTEPKVAIQKEIEEVNNDKSIPEKEKKQMLEELNEALKSAQPIQHPSNIELVKKYWDKIDAVLQ
;
A
#
# COMPACT_ATOMS: atom_id res chain seq x y z
N MET A 1 28.86 16.54 8.30
CA MET A 1 28.69 15.34 7.46
C MET A 1 27.39 14.69 7.88
N GLN A 2 26.49 14.50 6.93
CA GLN A 2 25.07 14.23 7.10
C GLN A 2 24.78 13.01 7.99
N HIS A 3 24.05 13.22 9.09
CA HIS A 3 23.15 12.20 9.60
C HIS A 3 21.80 12.43 8.92
N LEU A 4 21.68 11.84 7.72
CA LEU A 4 20.42 11.70 6.99
C LEU A 4 19.37 11.16 7.97
N VAL A 5 18.35 11.99 8.22
CA VAL A 5 17.05 11.54 8.69
C VAL A 5 16.64 10.38 7.79
N ARG A 6 16.56 9.18 8.36
CA ARG A 6 16.02 8.01 7.66
C ARG A 6 14.50 8.24 7.52
N LEU A 7 14.14 9.00 6.50
CA LEU A 7 12.81 9.01 5.90
C LEU A 7 12.63 7.68 5.17
N ILE A 8 12.09 6.68 5.86
CA ILE A 8 11.46 5.52 5.21
C ILE A 8 10.24 5.14 6.05
N PHE A 9 9.17 5.93 5.94
CA PHE A 9 7.87 5.30 5.79
C PHE A 9 7.54 5.37 4.30
N ALA A 10 7.06 4.23 3.82
CA ALA A 10 6.89 3.89 2.42
C ALA A 10 6.41 5.07 1.58
N ALA A 11 7.09 5.25 0.44
CA ALA A 11 6.57 6.02 -0.66
C ALA A 11 5.07 5.69 -0.81
N ILE A 12 4.24 6.71 -0.65
CA ILE A 12 2.93 6.71 -1.30
C ILE A 12 3.24 6.35 -2.74
N VAL A 13 2.87 5.13 -3.14
CA VAL A 13 2.90 4.74 -4.54
C VAL A 13 1.98 5.72 -5.23
N ALA A 14 2.56 6.77 -5.78
CA ALA A 14 1.93 7.65 -6.73
C ALA A 14 1.64 6.78 -7.94
N VAL A 15 0.48 6.13 -7.94
CA VAL A 15 -0.15 5.71 -9.18
C VAL A 15 -0.33 7.02 -9.96
N ALA A 16 0.50 7.19 -10.98
CA ALA A 16 0.42 8.30 -11.91
C ALA A 16 -0.91 8.20 -12.66
N ILE A 17 -1.99 8.69 -12.02
CA ILE A 17 -3.23 8.99 -12.71
C ILE A 17 -3.08 10.41 -13.23
N THR A 18 -3.23 10.53 -14.54
CA THR A 18 -3.19 11.77 -15.30
C THR A 18 -3.99 12.88 -14.60
N HIS A 19 -3.34 14.04 -14.48
CA HIS A 19 -3.90 15.22 -13.85
C HIS A 19 -5.14 15.69 -14.61
N VAL A 20 -6.32 15.41 -14.07
CA VAL A 20 -7.54 16.19 -14.33
C VAL A 20 -7.67 17.18 -13.17
N PRO A 21 -7.53 18.50 -13.38
CA PRO A 21 -7.69 19.47 -12.30
C PRO A 21 -9.16 19.49 -11.88
N GLY A 22 -9.46 18.99 -10.68
CA GLY A 22 -10.79 19.11 -10.07
C GLY A 22 -11.40 17.84 -9.49
N VAL A 23 -10.76 16.68 -9.60
CA VAL A 23 -11.17 15.49 -8.84
C VAL A 23 -10.20 15.36 -7.67
N ALA A 24 -10.65 15.73 -6.47
CA ALA A 24 -10.03 15.20 -5.27
C ALA A 24 -10.08 13.68 -5.43
N THR A 25 -8.93 13.04 -5.66
CA THR A 25 -8.85 11.59 -5.65
C THR A 25 -9.20 11.18 -4.23
N ALA A 26 -10.46 10.85 -4.00
CA ALA A 26 -10.86 10.12 -2.81
C ALA A 26 -10.03 8.86 -2.86
N GLN A 27 -8.97 8.80 -2.05
CA GLN A 27 -8.20 7.59 -1.82
C GLN A 27 -9.25 6.56 -1.39
N GLN A 28 -9.65 5.67 -2.31
CA GLN A 28 -10.69 4.70 -2.02
C GLN A 28 -10.19 3.90 -0.82
N SER A 29 -10.93 3.97 0.27
CA SER A 29 -10.57 3.24 1.47
C SER A 29 -10.44 1.77 1.14
N VAL A 30 -9.29 1.17 1.46
CA VAL A 30 -9.06 -0.26 1.26
C VAL A 30 -10.20 -1.04 1.89
N LYS A 31 -10.90 -1.83 1.07
CA LYS A 31 -11.89 -2.78 1.56
C LYS A 31 -11.14 -3.84 2.35
N GLN A 32 -11.30 -3.83 3.68
CA GLN A 32 -10.56 -4.77 4.51
C GLN A 32 -11.18 -6.16 4.49
N VAL A 33 -10.41 -7.17 4.09
CA VAL A 33 -10.82 -8.57 4.04
C VAL A 33 -9.99 -9.40 5.01
N LYS A 34 -10.59 -10.42 5.61
CA LYS A 34 -9.84 -11.37 6.43
C LYS A 34 -8.97 -12.22 5.53
N LEU A 35 -7.66 -12.20 5.77
CA LEU A 35 -6.69 -12.96 5.00
C LEU A 35 -6.61 -14.41 5.48
N THR A 36 -6.12 -15.28 4.59
CA THR A 36 -5.80 -16.68 4.86
C THR A 36 -4.39 -17.00 4.39
N ASP A 37 -3.74 -18.03 4.97
CA ASP A 37 -2.40 -18.46 4.53
C ASP A 37 -2.37 -18.73 3.01
N LYS A 38 -3.40 -19.41 2.49
CA LYS A 38 -3.52 -19.73 1.06
C LYS A 38 -3.56 -18.48 0.18
N GLN A 39 -4.26 -17.42 0.60
CA GLN A 39 -4.32 -16.17 -0.15
C GLN A 39 -2.98 -15.45 -0.16
N ILE A 40 -2.23 -15.44 0.95
CA ILE A 40 -0.89 -14.85 0.98
C ILE A 40 0.08 -15.65 0.11
N GLU A 41 0.05 -16.97 0.19
CA GLU A 41 0.90 -17.83 -0.64
C GLU A 41 0.57 -17.69 -2.14
N GLY A 42 -0.72 -17.63 -2.48
CA GLY A 42 -1.17 -17.35 -3.84
C GLY A 42 -0.73 -15.98 -4.34
N PHE A 43 -0.79 -14.96 -3.47
CA PHE A 43 -0.31 -13.61 -3.80
C PHE A 43 1.18 -13.62 -4.13
N ILE A 44 2.00 -14.23 -3.28
CA ILE A 44 3.46 -14.33 -3.47
C ILE A 44 3.77 -15.07 -4.78
N ALA A 45 3.07 -16.19 -5.05
CA ALA A 45 3.28 -16.98 -6.25
C ALA A 45 2.85 -16.25 -7.54
N ALA A 46 1.87 -15.36 -7.45
CA ALA A 46 1.34 -14.62 -8.59
C ALA A 46 2.22 -13.45 -9.02
N GLN A 47 3.08 -12.90 -8.14
CA GLN A 47 3.79 -11.63 -8.40
C GLN A 47 4.55 -11.59 -9.72
N LYS A 48 5.30 -12.65 -10.04
CA LYS A 48 6.06 -12.71 -11.29
C LYS A 48 5.16 -12.67 -12.53
N ASP A 49 4.07 -13.44 -12.52
CA ASP A 49 3.12 -13.48 -13.63
C ASP A 49 2.40 -12.13 -13.78
N MET A 50 1.99 -11.51 -12.66
CA MET A 50 1.33 -10.20 -12.64
C MET A 50 2.27 -9.09 -13.14
N ALA A 51 3.55 -9.11 -12.75
CA ALA A 51 4.55 -8.15 -13.23
C ALA A 51 4.75 -8.23 -14.75
N THR A 52 4.78 -9.44 -15.31
CA THR A 52 4.86 -9.63 -16.78
C THR A 52 3.65 -9.03 -17.50
N VAL A 53 2.46 -9.05 -16.90
CA VAL A 53 1.29 -8.37 -17.48
C VAL A 53 1.40 -6.86 -17.37
N ALA A 54 1.89 -6.34 -16.24
CA ALA A 54 2.09 -4.91 -16.06
C ALA A 54 3.09 -4.32 -17.06
N GLU A 55 4.17 -5.05 -17.40
CA GLU A 55 5.12 -4.66 -18.46
C GLU A 55 4.44 -4.49 -19.82
N LYS A 56 3.47 -5.35 -20.15
CA LYS A 56 2.69 -5.24 -21.41
C LYS A 56 1.78 -4.01 -21.45
N MET A 57 1.44 -3.45 -20.29
CA MET A 57 0.63 -2.23 -20.20
C MET A 57 1.47 -0.97 -20.39
N GLN A 58 2.81 -1.04 -20.28
CA GLN A 58 3.73 0.06 -20.54
C GLN A 58 3.75 0.38 -22.06
N GLY A 59 2.73 1.10 -22.52
CA GLY A 59 2.56 1.48 -23.93
C GLY A 59 1.12 1.68 -24.39
N ASN A 60 0.11 1.24 -23.61
CA ASN A 60 -1.31 1.38 -23.94
C ASN A 60 -2.00 2.31 -22.93
N SER A 61 -2.26 3.56 -23.33
CA SER A 61 -2.46 4.65 -22.35
C SER A 61 -3.86 4.98 -21.86
N ASP A 62 -4.96 4.38 -22.31
CA ASP A 62 -6.27 4.97 -21.95
C ASP A 62 -7.34 4.02 -21.38
N LYS A 63 -7.24 2.69 -21.55
CA LYS A 63 -8.15 1.71 -20.93
C LYS A 63 -7.43 0.37 -20.72
N PRO A 64 -7.73 -0.39 -19.65
CA PRO A 64 -7.30 -1.78 -19.57
C PRO A 64 -7.86 -2.50 -20.80
N ASP A 65 -6.98 -2.92 -21.71
CA ASP A 65 -7.38 -3.73 -22.85
C ASP A 65 -8.15 -4.95 -22.30
N PRO A 66 -9.35 -5.28 -22.80
CA PRO A 66 -10.11 -6.44 -22.34
C PRO A 66 -9.28 -7.74 -22.33
N LYS A 67 -8.27 -7.86 -23.21
CA LYS A 67 -7.31 -8.97 -23.20
C LYS A 67 -6.42 -8.97 -21.96
N ILE A 68 -5.95 -7.81 -21.52
CA ILE A 68 -5.16 -7.67 -20.30
C ILE A 68 -6.01 -8.01 -19.08
N GLN A 69 -7.26 -7.54 -19.03
CA GLN A 69 -8.16 -7.90 -17.94
C GLN A 69 -8.43 -9.42 -17.89
N ALA A 70 -8.61 -10.07 -19.05
CA ALA A 70 -8.75 -11.51 -19.13
C ALA A 70 -7.47 -12.26 -18.72
N GLU A 71 -6.29 -11.71 -19.02
CA GLU A 71 -5.00 -12.28 -18.61
C GLU A 71 -4.82 -12.20 -17.09
N LEU A 72 -5.11 -11.05 -16.48
CA LEU A 72 -5.10 -10.86 -15.02
C LEU A 72 -6.08 -11.81 -14.31
N GLU A 73 -7.30 -11.96 -14.84
CA GLU A 73 -8.29 -12.91 -14.33
C GLU A 73 -7.81 -14.36 -14.40
N SER A 74 -7.14 -14.73 -15.50
CA SER A 74 -6.56 -16.07 -15.68
C SER A 74 -5.42 -16.33 -14.69
N ILE A 75 -4.54 -15.36 -14.48
CA ILE A 75 -3.43 -15.46 -13.53
C ILE A 75 -3.97 -15.57 -12.10
N ALA A 76 -4.92 -14.73 -11.71
CA ALA A 76 -5.54 -14.80 -10.39
C ALA A 76 -6.12 -16.21 -10.13
N LYS A 77 -6.86 -16.77 -11.10
CA LYS A 77 -7.41 -18.13 -11.00
C LYS A 77 -6.32 -19.20 -10.94
N LYS A 78 -5.27 -19.08 -11.74
CA LYS A 78 -4.10 -19.98 -11.74
C LYS A 78 -3.47 -20.06 -10.35
N HIS A 79 -3.44 -18.96 -9.60
CA HIS A 79 -2.85 -18.88 -8.26
C HIS A 79 -3.86 -19.06 -7.11
N GLY A 80 -5.06 -19.55 -7.43
CA GLY A 80 -6.02 -20.04 -6.44
C GLY A 80 -7.02 -18.99 -5.93
N PHE A 81 -7.08 -17.82 -6.56
CA PHE A 81 -8.11 -16.81 -6.31
C PHE A 81 -9.37 -17.10 -7.15
N GLY A 82 -10.55 -16.70 -6.66
CA GLY A 82 -11.80 -16.83 -7.41
C GLY A 82 -11.93 -15.82 -8.55
N SER A 83 -11.27 -14.67 -8.45
CA SER A 83 -11.26 -13.59 -9.46
C SER A 83 -10.05 -12.68 -9.29
N PHE A 84 -9.77 -11.85 -10.30
CA PHE A 84 -8.78 -10.78 -10.17
C PHE A 84 -9.17 -9.75 -9.11
N GLN A 85 -10.47 -9.48 -8.91
CA GLN A 85 -10.92 -8.59 -7.84
C GLN A 85 -10.58 -9.15 -6.45
N GLU A 86 -10.69 -10.47 -6.25
CA GLU A 86 -10.27 -11.08 -4.98
C GLU A 86 -8.76 -10.95 -4.77
N TYR A 87 -7.97 -11.17 -5.83
CA TYR A 87 -6.53 -10.93 -5.78
C TYR A 87 -6.20 -9.49 -5.39
N ASP A 88 -6.87 -8.51 -6.01
CA ASP A 88 -6.68 -7.09 -5.75
C ASP A 88 -7.06 -6.70 -4.31
N ASP A 89 -8.21 -7.18 -3.81
CA ASP A 89 -8.63 -7.01 -2.42
C ASP A 89 -7.57 -7.59 -1.46
N VAL A 90 -7.04 -8.79 -1.74
CA VAL A 90 -5.98 -9.44 -0.93
C VAL A 90 -4.68 -8.64 -0.98
N ALA A 91 -4.24 -8.23 -2.17
CA ALA A 91 -3.04 -7.42 -2.37
C ALA A 91 -3.11 -6.11 -1.58
N ALA A 92 -4.24 -5.40 -1.68
CA ALA A 92 -4.46 -4.14 -0.95
C ALA A 92 -4.38 -4.33 0.57
N ASN A 93 -4.94 -5.43 1.10
CA ASN A 93 -4.86 -5.75 2.53
C ASN A 93 -3.44 -6.11 2.98
N ILE A 94 -2.69 -6.88 2.18
CA ILE A 94 -1.28 -7.19 2.47
C ILE A 94 -0.46 -5.89 2.50
N SER A 95 -0.58 -5.05 1.48
CA SER A 95 0.14 -3.78 1.37
C SER A 95 -0.19 -2.81 2.51
N MET A 96 -1.47 -2.70 2.88
CA MET A 96 -1.91 -1.87 4.00
C MET A 96 -1.27 -2.32 5.33
N ILE A 97 -1.23 -3.63 5.59
CA ILE A 97 -0.59 -4.15 6.81
C ILE A 97 0.92 -3.99 6.74
N MET A 98 1.54 -4.24 5.59
CA MET A 98 2.99 -4.06 5.43
C MET A 98 3.43 -2.62 5.68
N ALA A 99 2.68 -1.63 5.20
CA ALA A 99 2.96 -0.22 5.44
C ALA A 99 2.95 0.16 6.93
N GLY A 100 2.21 -0.58 7.76
CA GLY A 100 2.17 -0.39 9.21
C GLY A 100 3.23 -1.17 10.00
N ILE A 101 4.01 -2.04 9.36
CA ILE A 101 5.06 -2.83 10.03
C ILE A 101 6.42 -2.15 9.79
N ASP A 102 7.12 -1.85 10.88
CA ASP A 102 8.49 -1.40 10.81
C ASP A 102 9.40 -2.55 10.31
N PRO A 103 10.15 -2.36 9.20
CA PRO A 103 10.89 -3.46 8.56
C PRO A 103 12.04 -4.00 9.42
N GLN A 104 12.54 -3.24 10.40
CA GLN A 104 13.66 -3.64 11.26
C GLN A 104 13.20 -4.40 12.51
N THR A 105 12.21 -3.84 13.21
CA THR A 105 11.71 -4.36 14.49
C THR A 105 10.53 -5.31 14.32
N LYS A 106 9.91 -5.33 13.14
CA LYS A 106 8.64 -6.03 12.84
C LYS A 106 7.49 -5.60 13.74
N ALA A 107 7.61 -4.46 14.43
CA ALA A 107 6.54 -3.90 15.24
C ALA A 107 5.47 -3.30 14.31
N PHE A 108 4.22 -3.61 14.58
CA PHE A 108 3.10 -2.99 13.88
C PHE A 108 2.64 -1.74 14.62
N THR A 109 2.39 -0.67 13.88
CA THR A 109 1.78 0.57 14.38
C THR A 109 0.47 0.80 13.67
N GLU A 110 -0.61 1.01 14.44
CA GLU A 110 -1.92 1.36 13.87
C GLU A 110 -1.84 2.65 13.05
N PRO A 111 -2.54 2.76 11.90
CA PRO A 111 -2.42 3.91 11.00
C PRO A 111 -2.64 5.26 11.69
N LYS A 112 -3.66 5.36 12.57
CA LYS A 112 -3.93 6.60 13.31
C LYS A 112 -2.79 6.97 14.28
N VAL A 113 -2.20 5.96 14.93
CA VAL A 113 -1.10 6.16 15.88
C VAL A 113 0.16 6.61 15.13
N ALA A 114 0.44 6.02 13.96
CA ALA A 114 1.54 6.43 13.12
C ALA A 114 1.40 7.89 12.67
N ILE A 115 0.23 8.27 12.15
CA ILE A 115 -0.04 9.65 11.71
C ILE A 115 0.03 10.65 12.87
N GLN A 116 -0.50 10.31 14.05
CA GLN A 116 -0.38 11.17 15.24
C GLN A 116 1.07 11.41 15.64
N LYS A 117 1.89 10.34 15.64
CA LYS A 117 3.32 10.46 15.91
C LYS A 117 4.02 11.34 14.88
N GLU A 118 3.71 11.19 13.60
CA GLU A 118 4.28 12.02 12.54
C GLU A 118 3.88 13.51 12.69
N ILE A 119 2.63 13.79 13.06
CA ILE A 119 2.19 15.15 13.40
C ILE A 119 3.03 15.73 14.55
N GLU A 120 3.32 14.95 15.59
CA GLU A 120 4.17 15.38 16.70
C GLU A 120 5.61 15.63 16.26
N GLU A 121 6.18 14.76 15.42
CA GLU A 121 7.53 14.91 14.87
C GLU A 121 7.65 16.18 14.01
N VAL A 122 6.72 16.41 13.09
CA VAL A 122 6.67 17.61 12.24
C VAL A 122 6.51 18.89 13.07
N ASN A 123 5.68 18.86 14.12
CA ASN A 123 5.54 19.99 15.02
C ASN A 123 6.87 20.32 15.72
N ASN A 124 7.59 19.30 16.19
CA ASN A 124 8.83 19.45 16.94
C ASN A 124 10.06 19.73 16.06
N ASP A 125 10.02 19.41 14.77
CA ASP A 125 11.15 19.62 13.86
C ASP A 125 11.31 21.10 13.49
N LYS A 126 12.37 21.73 14.03
CA LYS A 126 12.68 23.15 13.79
C LYS A 126 13.39 23.40 12.45
N SER A 127 13.78 22.35 11.74
CA SER A 127 14.46 22.46 10.45
C SER A 127 13.50 22.67 9.28
N ILE A 128 12.22 22.32 9.45
CA ILE A 128 11.19 22.47 8.42
C ILE A 128 10.74 23.94 8.35
N PRO A 129 10.80 24.59 7.17
CA PRO A 129 10.26 25.93 6.96
C PRO A 129 8.78 26.02 7.35
N GLU A 130 8.36 27.14 7.96
CA GLU A 130 7.00 27.31 8.51
C GLU A 130 5.89 27.03 7.49
N LYS A 131 6.07 27.50 6.25
CA LYS A 131 5.11 27.27 5.17
C LYS A 131 4.95 25.78 4.85
N GLU A 132 6.06 25.07 4.72
CA GLU A 132 6.08 23.64 4.41
C GLU A 132 5.51 22.83 5.58
N LYS A 133 5.93 23.17 6.81
CA LYS A 133 5.37 22.57 8.04
C LYS A 133 3.86 22.68 8.08
N LYS A 134 3.30 23.86 7.77
CA LYS A 134 1.85 24.07 7.75
C LYS A 134 1.16 23.15 6.73
N GLN A 135 1.73 23.00 5.54
CA GLN A 135 1.17 22.13 4.49
C GLN A 135 1.23 20.66 4.92
N MET A 136 2.37 20.19 5.44
CA MET A 136 2.52 18.82 5.96
C MET A 136 1.50 18.53 7.06
N LEU A 137 1.33 19.45 8.02
CA LEU A 137 0.36 19.27 9.10
C LEU A 137 -1.08 19.25 8.58
N GLU A 138 -1.42 20.04 7.56
CA GLU A 138 -2.75 20.01 6.95
C GLU A 138 -3.02 18.64 6.31
N GLU A 139 -2.10 18.13 5.51
CA GLU A 139 -2.19 16.81 4.87
C GLU A 139 -2.29 15.68 5.90
N LEU A 140 -1.44 15.70 6.94
CA LEU A 140 -1.45 14.70 8.00
C LEU A 140 -2.75 14.74 8.82
N ASN A 141 -3.32 15.93 9.07
CA ASN A 141 -4.60 16.03 9.77
C ASN A 141 -5.77 15.49 8.93
N GLU A 142 -5.78 15.72 7.61
CA GLU A 142 -6.77 15.11 6.72
C GLU A 142 -6.61 13.59 6.62
N ALA A 143 -5.36 13.11 6.58
CA ALA A 143 -5.07 11.68 6.65
C ALA A 143 -5.56 11.08 7.98
N LEU A 144 -5.35 11.76 9.12
CA LEU A 144 -5.79 11.30 10.44
C LEU A 144 -7.32 11.14 10.53
N LYS A 145 -8.08 12.07 9.94
CA LYS A 145 -9.55 12.00 9.87
C LYS A 145 -10.02 10.82 9.03
N SER A 146 -9.30 10.52 7.96
CA SER A 146 -9.66 9.50 6.96
C SER A 146 -9.14 8.11 7.31
N ALA A 147 -8.10 8.02 8.15
CA ALA A 147 -7.48 6.78 8.55
C ALA A 147 -8.49 5.86 9.23
N GLN A 148 -8.53 4.60 8.79
CA GLN A 148 -9.38 3.58 9.37
C GLN A 148 -8.55 2.64 10.24
N PRO A 149 -9.09 2.17 11.38
CA PRO A 149 -8.41 1.14 12.15
C PRO A 149 -8.35 -0.19 11.37
N ILE A 150 -7.41 -1.05 11.72
CA ILE A 150 -7.41 -2.42 11.20
C ILE A 150 -8.64 -3.17 11.71
N GLN A 151 -9.44 -3.69 10.78
CA GLN A 151 -10.67 -4.43 11.05
C GLN A 151 -10.39 -5.91 11.35
N HIS A 152 -9.29 -6.44 10.82
CA HIS A 152 -8.89 -7.85 10.98
C HIS A 152 -7.50 -7.96 11.62
N PRO A 153 -7.35 -7.78 12.95
CA PRO A 153 -6.05 -7.81 13.61
C PRO A 153 -5.26 -9.10 13.40
N SER A 154 -5.95 -10.24 13.16
CA SER A 154 -5.29 -11.51 12.83
C SER A 154 -4.46 -11.44 11.54
N ASN A 155 -4.77 -10.52 10.62
CA ASN A 155 -4.00 -10.33 9.40
C ASN A 155 -2.58 -9.81 9.71
N ILE A 156 -2.40 -9.06 10.81
CA ILE A 156 -1.09 -8.52 11.21
C ILE A 156 -0.11 -9.65 11.45
N GLU A 157 -0.49 -10.61 12.30
CA GLU A 157 0.35 -11.76 12.63
C GLU A 157 0.58 -12.67 11.42
N LEU A 158 -0.42 -12.79 10.55
CA LEU A 158 -0.29 -13.55 9.33
C LEU A 158 0.69 -12.89 8.34
N VAL A 159 0.60 -11.59 8.10
CA VAL A 159 1.54 -10.87 7.22
C VAL A 159 2.95 -10.88 7.83
N LYS A 160 3.11 -10.71 9.15
CA LYS A 160 4.41 -10.85 9.82
C LYS A 160 5.02 -12.24 9.60
N LYS A 161 4.22 -13.31 9.73
CA LYS A 161 4.66 -14.69 9.50
C LYS A 161 5.25 -14.88 8.09
N TYR A 162 4.72 -14.20 7.08
CA TYR A 162 5.18 -14.29 5.69
C TYR A 162 6.05 -13.10 5.25
N TRP A 163 6.43 -12.19 6.15
CA TRP A 163 7.06 -10.90 5.82
C TRP A 163 8.19 -11.03 4.81
N ASP A 164 9.20 -11.84 5.11
CA ASP A 164 10.41 -11.92 4.28
C ASP A 164 10.10 -12.43 2.87
N LYS A 165 9.09 -13.31 2.73
CA LYS A 165 8.65 -13.81 1.43
C LYS A 165 7.85 -12.78 0.64
N ILE A 166 7.03 -12.00 1.33
CA ILE A 166 6.23 -10.93 0.72
C ILE A 166 7.16 -9.79 0.29
N ASP A 167 8.04 -9.33 1.18
CA ASP A 167 9.01 -8.28 0.89
C ASP A 167 9.89 -8.65 -0.32
N ALA A 168 10.40 -9.89 -0.36
CA ALA A 168 11.23 -10.36 -1.47
C ALA A 168 10.55 -10.34 -2.86
N VAL A 169 9.21 -10.35 -2.94
CA VAL A 169 8.48 -10.30 -4.21
C VAL A 169 7.90 -8.92 -4.54
N LEU A 170 8.07 -7.94 -3.64
CA LEU A 170 7.64 -6.55 -3.85
C LEU A 170 8.80 -5.60 -4.19
N GLN A 171 10.05 -6.04 -4.00
CA GLN A 171 11.27 -5.34 -4.43
C GLN A 171 11.51 -5.51 -5.94
#